data_AF-A0A060YX38-F1
#
_entry.id   AF-A0A060YX38-F1
#
_cell.length_a   1.000
_cell.length_b   1.000
_cell.length_c   1.000
_cell.angle_alpha   90.00
_cell.angle_beta   90.00
_cell.angle_gamma   90.00
#
_symmetry.space_group_name_H-M   'P 1'
#
loop_
_entity.id
_entity.type
_entity.pdbx_description
1 polymer ?
#
loop_
_entity_poly.entity_id
_entity_poly.type
_entity_poly.pdbx_seq_one_letter_code
_entity_poly.pdbx_strand_id
1 'polypeptide(L)'
;MAKTRELCKDIRDKIVDLHKAGIGYRTIGKQLGEKATTVGAIIRKWKKFKMTVNHPRSGAPCKISPRGASMIMRKVRDPPKTTRQDLVNHLKRAGTTVSKKTISNTLRRHGLKSCSARKVPLLKPAHVQARLKFANDHLDAPEEEWEKVVKKELFGLKSTRSVWRKKKDEYNPKNIIPTVKHGGGSIILWGCFSAKGTGRLHRIEGRMDEAMYREILANNLLPSIRALKMGRGWVFQHDNDPKHTARATKEWLHKKHLKVLEWPSQSPDLNPIENLWRELKVCIAQRQPPNLKDLEKIPSLTVEVYL
;
A
#
# COMPACT_ATOMS: atom_id res chain seq x y z
N MET A 1 -45.12 13.08 5.13
CA MET A 1 -45.67 12.17 6.16
C MET A 1 -44.67 12.06 7.29
N ALA A 2 -45.04 12.50 8.51
CA ALA A 2 -44.18 12.38 9.68
C ALA A 2 -43.87 10.90 9.97
N LYS A 3 -42.60 10.56 10.25
CA LYS A 3 -42.19 9.20 10.62
C LYS A 3 -42.86 8.85 11.95
N THR A 4 -43.83 7.94 11.93
CA THR A 4 -44.38 7.36 13.16
C THR A 4 -43.26 6.62 13.91
N ARG A 5 -43.06 7.02 15.17
CA ARG A 5 -42.07 6.41 16.08
C ARG A 5 -42.44 4.94 16.29
N GLU A 6 -41.48 4.04 16.06
CA GLU A 6 -41.67 2.62 16.35
C GLU A 6 -41.74 2.38 17.87
N LEU A 7 -42.64 1.49 18.29
CA LEU A 7 -42.75 1.04 19.67
C LEU A 7 -41.49 0.32 20.13
N CYS A 8 -41.02 0.63 21.35
CA CYS A 8 -39.89 -0.09 21.94
C CYS A 8 -40.23 -1.57 22.16
N LYS A 9 -39.20 -2.40 22.38
CA LYS A 9 -39.38 -3.84 22.59
C LYS A 9 -40.21 -4.10 23.85
N ASP A 10 -39.93 -3.38 24.93
CA ASP A 10 -40.56 -3.59 26.24
C ASP A 10 -42.08 -3.35 26.20
N ILE A 11 -42.53 -2.32 25.47
CA ILE A 11 -43.96 -2.07 25.30
C ILE A 11 -44.61 -3.20 24.48
N ARG A 12 -43.92 -3.74 23.47
CA ARG A 12 -44.42 -4.88 22.68
C ARG A 12 -44.48 -6.17 23.50
N ASP A 13 -43.51 -6.40 24.37
CA ASP A 13 -43.49 -7.54 25.29
C ASP A 13 -44.65 -7.43 26.29
N LYS A 14 -44.84 -6.26 26.91
CA LYS A 14 -45.99 -5.99 27.80
C LYS A 14 -47.34 -6.20 27.11
N ILE A 15 -47.49 -5.77 25.84
CA ILE A 15 -48.71 -6.01 25.06
C ILE A 15 -48.99 -7.52 24.93
N VAL A 16 -47.95 -8.32 24.67
CA VAL A 16 -48.09 -9.77 24.54
C VAL A 16 -48.44 -10.42 25.88
N ASP A 17 -47.83 -9.98 26.98
CA ASP A 17 -48.09 -10.55 28.31
C ASP A 17 -49.50 -10.22 28.80
N LEU A 18 -49.98 -8.98 28.61
CA LEU A 18 -51.36 -8.61 28.92
C LEU A 18 -52.37 -9.38 28.05
N HIS A 19 -52.02 -9.67 26.80
CA HIS A 19 -52.86 -10.51 25.94
C HIS A 19 -52.91 -11.96 26.41
N LYS A 20 -51.79 -12.53 26.86
CA LYS A 20 -51.74 -13.89 27.45
C LYS A 20 -52.56 -13.96 28.74
N ALA A 21 -52.63 -12.87 29.50
CA ALA A 21 -53.48 -12.74 30.69
C ALA A 21 -54.99 -12.57 30.36
N GLY A 22 -55.38 -12.66 29.09
CA GLY A 22 -56.79 -12.60 28.66
C GLY A 22 -57.36 -11.19 28.49
N ILE A 23 -56.53 -10.14 28.60
CA ILE A 23 -57.02 -8.76 28.52
C ILE A 23 -57.36 -8.39 27.06
N GLY A 24 -58.52 -7.74 26.87
CA GLY A 24 -58.99 -7.31 25.55
C GLY A 24 -58.16 -6.16 24.95
N TYR A 25 -58.10 -6.09 23.62
CA TYR A 25 -57.19 -5.16 22.90
C TYR A 25 -57.43 -3.68 23.22
N ARG A 26 -58.69 -3.26 23.42
CA ARG A 26 -59.02 -1.87 23.78
C ARG A 26 -58.51 -1.50 25.17
N THR A 27 -58.60 -2.44 26.11
CA THR A 27 -58.14 -2.25 27.49
C THR A 27 -56.61 -2.18 27.55
N ILE A 28 -55.92 -3.07 26.83
CA ILE A 28 -54.45 -3.02 26.67
C ILE A 28 -54.02 -1.68 26.06
N GLY A 29 -54.71 -1.23 25.01
CA GLY A 29 -54.43 0.06 24.37
C GLY A 29 -54.57 1.24 25.33
N LYS A 30 -55.65 1.30 26.11
CA LYS A 30 -55.85 2.33 27.14
C LYS A 30 -54.77 2.30 28.22
N GLN A 31 -54.43 1.11 28.73
CA GLN A 31 -53.44 0.94 29.79
C GLN A 31 -52.02 1.37 29.37
N LEU A 32 -51.66 1.17 28.11
CA LEU A 32 -50.32 1.45 27.59
C LEU A 32 -50.23 2.74 26.76
N GLY A 33 -51.33 3.49 26.61
CA GLY A 33 -51.38 4.70 25.79
C GLY A 33 -51.28 4.45 24.27
N GLU A 34 -51.60 3.23 23.83
CA GLU A 34 -51.43 2.79 22.44
C GLU A 34 -52.76 2.58 21.72
N LYS A 35 -52.76 2.80 20.40
CA LYS A 35 -53.96 2.56 19.57
C LYS A 35 -54.30 1.06 19.57
N ALA A 36 -55.58 0.72 19.71
CA ALA A 36 -56.04 -0.67 19.68
C ALA A 36 -55.67 -1.40 18.37
N THR A 37 -55.56 -0.67 17.25
CA THR A 37 -55.08 -1.20 15.96
C THR A 37 -53.62 -1.61 16.00
N THR A 38 -52.76 -0.85 16.70
CA THR A 38 -51.34 -1.16 16.92
C THR A 38 -51.19 -2.39 17.80
N VAL A 39 -51.94 -2.46 18.91
CA VAL A 39 -52.02 -3.64 19.79
C VAL A 39 -52.40 -4.88 18.98
N GLY A 40 -53.46 -4.80 18.17
CA GLY A 40 -53.89 -5.89 17.30
C GLY A 40 -52.87 -6.29 16.23
N ALA A 41 -52.11 -5.34 15.67
CA ALA A 41 -51.04 -5.64 14.72
C ALA A 41 -49.87 -6.40 15.38
N ILE A 42 -49.46 -5.98 16.59
CA ILE A 42 -48.41 -6.64 17.37
C ILE A 42 -48.83 -8.07 17.74
N ILE A 43 -50.05 -8.26 18.25
CA ILE A 43 -50.56 -9.57 18.64
C ILE A 43 -50.67 -10.51 17.43
N ARG A 44 -51.16 -10.04 16.27
CA ARG A 44 -51.20 -10.85 15.03
C ARG A 44 -49.80 -11.29 14.61
N LYS A 45 -48.83 -10.38 14.65
CA LYS A 45 -47.43 -10.68 14.33
C LYS A 45 -46.84 -11.70 15.32
N TRP A 46 -47.08 -11.52 16.63
CA TRP A 46 -46.63 -12.46 17.65
C TRP A 46 -47.29 -13.84 17.49
N LYS A 47 -48.60 -13.92 17.21
CA LYS A 47 -49.28 -15.20 16.95
C LYS A 47 -48.65 -15.96 15.78
N LYS A 48 -48.24 -15.25 14.72
CA LYS A 48 -47.61 -15.83 13.51
C LYS A 48 -46.14 -16.23 13.70
N PHE A 49 -45.32 -15.36 14.27
CA PHE A 49 -43.86 -15.54 14.31
C PHE A 49 -43.31 -15.86 15.71
N LYS A 50 -44.14 -15.84 16.75
CA LYS A 50 -43.76 -16.03 18.17
C LYS A 50 -42.66 -15.08 18.66
N MET A 51 -42.51 -13.92 18.01
CA MET A 51 -41.49 -12.92 18.32
C MET A 51 -42.13 -11.52 18.40
N THR A 52 -41.62 -10.69 19.31
CA THR A 52 -42.01 -9.28 19.48
C THR A 52 -41.06 -8.32 18.78
N VAL A 53 -39.81 -8.75 18.50
CA VAL A 53 -38.78 -7.96 17.82
C VAL A 53 -39.17 -7.61 16.38
N ASN A 54 -38.70 -6.45 15.89
CA ASN A 54 -38.91 -6.07 14.51
C ASN A 54 -37.92 -6.84 13.63
N HIS A 55 -38.42 -7.45 12.56
CA HIS A 55 -37.53 -7.99 11.55
C HIS A 55 -36.83 -6.83 10.84
N PRO A 56 -35.58 -7.04 10.38
CA PRO A 56 -34.94 -6.12 9.47
C PRO A 56 -35.88 -5.86 8.30
N ARG A 57 -36.10 -4.58 7.96
CA ARG A 57 -36.89 -4.25 6.78
C ARG A 57 -36.17 -4.78 5.56
N SER A 58 -36.94 -5.32 4.60
CA SER A 58 -36.40 -5.69 3.30
C SER A 58 -35.85 -4.43 2.63
N GLY A 59 -34.52 -4.27 2.65
CA GLY A 59 -33.85 -3.21 1.94
C GLY A 59 -34.01 -3.36 0.43
N ALA A 60 -33.55 -2.36 -0.32
CA ALA A 60 -33.51 -2.46 -1.77
C ALA A 60 -32.70 -3.70 -2.20
N PRO A 61 -33.20 -4.50 -3.16
CA PRO A 61 -32.50 -5.69 -3.63
C PRO A 61 -31.12 -5.31 -4.19
N CYS A 62 -30.14 -6.17 -3.96
CA CYS A 62 -28.79 -5.95 -4.48
C CYS A 62 -28.80 -6.07 -6.01
N LYS A 63 -28.23 -5.08 -6.71
CA LYS A 63 -28.07 -5.12 -8.18
C LYS A 63 -27.17 -6.27 -8.68
N ILE A 64 -26.28 -6.78 -7.82
CA ILE A 64 -25.41 -7.91 -8.15
C ILE A 64 -25.99 -9.15 -7.48
N SER A 65 -26.32 -10.17 -8.28
CA SER A 65 -26.82 -11.45 -7.79
C SER A 65 -25.72 -12.23 -7.03
N PRO A 66 -26.09 -13.21 -6.18
CA PRO A 66 -25.11 -14.09 -5.52
C PRO A 66 -24.15 -14.78 -6.51
N ARG A 67 -24.65 -15.16 -7.69
CA ARG A 67 -23.85 -15.73 -8.78
C ARG A 67 -22.87 -14.71 -9.36
N GLY A 68 -23.33 -13.47 -9.60
CA GLY A 68 -22.46 -12.38 -10.05
C GLY A 68 -21.36 -12.05 -9.04
N ALA A 69 -21.70 -12.01 -7.74
CA ALA A 69 -20.73 -11.82 -6.67
C ALA A 69 -19.69 -12.95 -6.64
N SER A 70 -20.12 -14.20 -6.74
CA SER A 70 -19.22 -15.36 -6.79
C SER A 70 -18.26 -15.32 -7.98
N MET A 71 -18.75 -14.89 -9.15
CA MET A 71 -17.91 -14.69 -10.33
C MET A 71 -16.85 -13.61 -10.10
N ILE A 72 -17.22 -12.47 -9.51
CA ILE A 72 -16.28 -11.40 -9.14
C ILE A 72 -15.22 -11.95 -8.19
N MET A 73 -15.62 -12.67 -7.14
CA MET A 73 -14.70 -13.23 -6.15
C MET A 73 -13.72 -14.23 -6.76
N ARG A 74 -14.17 -15.05 -7.72
CA ARG A 74 -13.30 -15.98 -8.45
C ARG A 74 -12.27 -15.24 -9.30
N LYS A 75 -12.70 -14.21 -10.05
CA LYS A 75 -11.81 -13.41 -10.90
C LYS A 75 -10.77 -12.63 -10.10
N VAL A 76 -11.17 -12.10 -8.95
CA VAL A 76 -10.27 -11.37 -8.06
C VAL A 76 -9.35 -12.31 -7.27
N ARG A 77 -9.69 -13.59 -7.12
CA ARG A 77 -8.77 -14.56 -6.48
C ARG A 77 -7.64 -14.95 -7.43
N ASP A 78 -7.92 -15.04 -8.72
CA ASP A 78 -6.92 -15.45 -9.72
C ASP A 78 -7.15 -14.78 -11.11
N PRO A 79 -6.36 -13.76 -11.49
CA PRO A 79 -5.32 -13.07 -10.70
C PRO A 79 -5.87 -11.90 -9.84
N PRO A 80 -5.31 -11.61 -8.65
CA PRO A 80 -5.74 -10.49 -7.77
C PRO A 80 -5.43 -9.08 -8.29
N LYS A 81 -5.00 -8.99 -9.54
CA LYS A 81 -4.58 -7.77 -10.25
C LYS A 81 -5.69 -7.23 -11.17
N THR A 82 -6.86 -7.88 -11.20
CA THR A 82 -8.00 -7.46 -12.03
C THR A 82 -8.45 -6.04 -11.70
N THR A 83 -8.63 -5.20 -12.72
CA THR A 83 -9.08 -3.82 -12.51
C THR A 83 -10.58 -3.77 -12.22
N ARG A 84 -11.05 -2.66 -11.63
CA ARG A 84 -12.49 -2.42 -11.45
C ARG A 84 -13.22 -2.41 -12.79
N GLN A 85 -12.57 -1.92 -13.84
CA GLN A 85 -13.19 -1.83 -15.17
C GLN A 85 -13.37 -3.23 -15.77
N ASP A 86 -12.39 -4.12 -15.62
CA ASP A 86 -12.50 -5.50 -16.10
C ASP A 86 -13.68 -6.21 -15.43
N LEU A 87 -13.86 -6.02 -14.12
CA LEU A 87 -14.99 -6.60 -13.38
C LEU A 87 -16.34 -6.04 -13.84
N VAL A 88 -16.42 -4.73 -14.14
CA VAL A 88 -17.61 -4.13 -14.74
C VAL A 88 -17.88 -4.74 -16.11
N ASN A 89 -16.87 -4.89 -16.95
CA ASN A 89 -17.00 -5.47 -18.29
C ASN A 89 -17.44 -6.94 -18.23
N HIS A 90 -16.92 -7.72 -17.28
CA HIS A 90 -17.34 -9.11 -17.05
C HIS A 90 -18.81 -9.22 -16.64
N LEU A 91 -19.28 -8.35 -15.74
CA LEU A 91 -20.69 -8.34 -15.37
C LEU A 91 -21.58 -7.85 -16.50
N LYS A 92 -21.13 -6.85 -17.28
CA LYS A 92 -21.86 -6.36 -18.45
C LYS A 92 -22.06 -7.48 -19.48
N ARG A 93 -21.04 -8.31 -19.73
CA ARG A 93 -21.16 -9.52 -20.58
C ARG A 93 -22.13 -10.55 -20.02
N ALA A 94 -22.28 -10.62 -18.70
CA ALA A 94 -23.26 -11.47 -18.04
C ALA A 94 -24.65 -10.79 -17.89
N GLY A 95 -24.91 -9.70 -18.63
CA GLY A 95 -26.19 -8.99 -18.63
C GLY A 95 -26.43 -8.07 -17.44
N THR A 96 -25.43 -7.83 -16.59
CA THR A 96 -25.56 -6.98 -15.39
C THR A 96 -24.76 -5.69 -15.52
N THR A 97 -25.43 -4.55 -15.65
CA THR A 97 -24.78 -3.24 -15.71
C THR A 97 -24.63 -2.64 -14.30
N VAL A 98 -23.40 -2.45 -13.86
CA VAL A 98 -23.08 -1.84 -12.55
C VAL A 98 -21.98 -0.79 -12.66
N SER A 99 -21.94 0.13 -11.70
CA SER A 99 -20.86 1.10 -11.57
C SER A 99 -19.63 0.50 -10.88
N LYS A 100 -18.46 1.12 -11.08
CA LYS A 100 -17.21 0.79 -10.37
C LYS A 100 -17.37 0.85 -8.83
N LYS A 101 -18.26 1.73 -8.35
CA LYS A 101 -18.53 1.89 -6.91
C LYS A 101 -19.28 0.68 -6.36
N THR A 102 -20.25 0.14 -7.09
CA THR A 102 -20.97 -1.08 -6.71
C THR A 102 -20.04 -2.28 -6.62
N ILE A 103 -19.10 -2.44 -7.55
CA ILE A 103 -18.03 -3.45 -7.48
C ILE A 103 -17.21 -3.29 -6.19
N SER A 104 -16.76 -2.07 -5.91
CA SER A 104 -15.93 -1.78 -4.73
C SER A 104 -16.66 -2.07 -3.42
N ASN A 105 -17.95 -1.72 -3.33
CA ASN A 105 -18.78 -2.03 -2.17
C ASN A 105 -18.96 -3.54 -1.99
N THR A 106 -19.15 -4.27 -3.09
CA THR A 106 -19.30 -5.74 -3.07
C THR A 106 -18.02 -6.42 -2.59
N LEU A 107 -16.87 -6.04 -3.14
CA LEU A 107 -15.56 -6.56 -2.70
C LEU A 107 -15.30 -6.27 -1.22
N ARG A 108 -15.66 -5.06 -0.75
CA ARG A 108 -15.51 -4.68 0.66
C ARG A 108 -16.39 -5.51 1.59
N ARG A 109 -17.63 -5.82 1.21
CA ARG A 109 -18.51 -6.72 1.99
C ARG A 109 -17.91 -8.12 2.16
N HIS A 110 -17.12 -8.57 1.18
CA HIS A 110 -16.38 -9.83 1.24
C HIS A 110 -14.96 -9.69 1.84
N GLY A 111 -14.66 -8.55 2.47
CA GLY A 111 -13.39 -8.33 3.17
C GLY A 111 -12.18 -8.03 2.28
N LEU A 112 -12.39 -7.80 0.97
CA LEU A 112 -11.31 -7.45 0.03
C LEU A 112 -11.16 -5.93 -0.08
N LYS A 113 -9.91 -5.47 0.00
CA LYS A 113 -9.54 -4.06 -0.22
C LYS A 113 -8.52 -3.97 -1.35
N SER A 114 -8.63 -2.90 -2.13
CA SER A 114 -7.63 -2.52 -3.12
C SER A 114 -6.45 -1.90 -2.37
N CYS A 115 -5.28 -2.49 -2.49
CA CYS A 115 -4.05 -2.04 -1.87
C CYS A 115 -2.95 -1.95 -2.93
N SER A 116 -1.96 -1.07 -2.75
CA SER A 116 -0.75 -1.12 -3.56
C SER A 116 -0.03 -2.45 -3.30
N ALA A 117 0.33 -3.17 -4.36
CA ALA A 117 1.11 -4.40 -4.24
C ALA A 117 2.53 -4.08 -3.79
N ARG A 118 3.08 -4.86 -2.86
CA ARG A 118 4.50 -4.74 -2.54
C ARG A 118 5.34 -5.26 -3.68
N LYS A 119 6.37 -4.48 -4.02
CA LYS A 119 7.45 -4.91 -4.89
C LYS A 119 8.47 -5.57 -3.97
N VAL A 120 8.64 -6.88 -4.08
CA VAL A 120 9.56 -7.64 -3.24
C VAL A 120 10.53 -8.35 -4.18
N PRO A 121 11.85 -8.24 -3.96
CA PRO A 121 12.81 -9.07 -4.67
C PRO A 121 12.56 -10.54 -4.32
N LEU A 122 12.57 -11.42 -5.32
CA LEU A 122 12.47 -12.86 -5.07
C LEU A 122 13.81 -13.34 -4.51
N LEU A 123 13.87 -13.55 -3.19
CA LEU A 123 15.08 -13.93 -2.47
C LEU A 123 15.31 -15.45 -2.52
N LYS A 124 16.56 -15.86 -2.77
CA LYS A 124 17.01 -17.24 -2.56
C LYS A 124 17.32 -17.46 -1.06
N PRO A 125 17.32 -18.70 -0.54
CA PRO A 125 17.70 -18.98 0.85
C PRO A 125 19.05 -18.36 1.27
N ALA A 126 20.05 -18.39 0.38
CA ALA A 126 21.34 -17.74 0.62
C ALA A 126 21.23 -16.22 0.83
N HIS A 127 20.34 -15.53 0.09
CA HIS A 127 20.11 -14.10 0.29
C HIS A 127 19.46 -13.84 1.65
N VAL A 128 18.56 -14.72 2.11
CA VAL A 128 17.90 -14.59 3.41
C VAL A 128 18.94 -14.70 4.54
N GLN A 129 19.83 -15.68 4.47
CA GLN A 129 20.90 -15.86 5.47
C GLN A 129 21.86 -14.66 5.51
N ALA A 130 22.33 -14.19 4.35
CA ALA A 130 23.21 -13.03 4.28
C ALA A 130 22.56 -11.75 4.85
N ARG A 131 21.28 -11.55 4.58
CA ARG A 131 20.50 -10.43 5.14
C ARG A 131 20.33 -10.53 6.65
N LEU A 132 20.04 -11.71 7.16
CA LEU A 132 19.87 -11.94 8.59
C LEU A 132 21.20 -11.71 9.33
N LYS A 133 22.31 -12.24 8.79
CA LYS A 133 23.64 -12.02 9.33
C LYS A 133 23.97 -10.52 9.39
N PHE A 134 23.81 -9.80 8.28
CA PHE A 134 24.04 -8.36 8.23
C PHE A 134 23.21 -7.60 9.27
N ALA A 135 21.93 -7.94 9.40
CA ALA A 135 21.05 -7.30 10.38
C ALA A 135 21.48 -7.56 11.82
N ASN A 136 21.90 -8.78 12.15
CA ASN A 136 22.40 -9.13 13.47
C ASN A 136 23.74 -8.43 13.78
N ASP A 137 24.67 -8.43 12.81
CA ASP A 137 25.99 -7.83 12.97
C ASP A 137 25.92 -6.31 13.25
N HIS A 138 24.84 -5.63 12.84
CA HIS A 138 24.66 -4.19 13.03
C HIS A 138 23.45 -3.82 13.90
N LEU A 139 22.86 -4.77 14.63
CA LEU A 139 21.67 -4.53 15.44
C LEU A 139 21.96 -3.58 16.61
N ASP A 140 23.11 -3.79 17.26
CA ASP A 140 23.58 -3.01 18.41
C ASP A 140 24.61 -1.93 18.01
N ALA A 141 24.74 -1.66 16.71
CA ALA A 141 25.68 -0.66 16.21
C ALA A 141 25.23 0.75 16.65
N PRO A 142 26.14 1.56 17.23
CA PRO A 142 25.79 2.87 17.76
C PRO A 142 25.44 3.87 16.65
N GLU A 143 24.63 4.88 16.96
CA GLU A 143 24.11 5.84 15.97
C GLU A 143 25.24 6.60 15.24
N GLU A 144 26.33 6.91 15.93
CA GLU A 144 27.48 7.63 15.37
C GLU A 144 28.21 6.85 14.27
N GLU A 145 28.02 5.52 14.21
CA GLU A 145 28.53 4.70 13.12
C GLU A 145 27.69 4.90 11.84
N TRP A 146 26.38 5.03 11.99
CA TRP A 146 25.45 5.23 10.88
C TRP A 146 25.48 6.65 10.31
N GLU A 147 25.77 7.65 11.13
CA GLU A 147 25.96 9.05 10.67
C GLU A 147 27.12 9.19 9.67
N LYS A 148 28.12 8.30 9.77
CA LYS A 148 29.32 8.28 8.93
C LYS A 148 29.09 7.60 7.58
N VAL A 149 27.92 6.97 7.37
CA VAL A 149 27.64 6.21 6.16
C VAL A 149 27.05 7.11 5.06
N VAL A 150 27.71 7.16 3.91
CA VAL A 150 27.19 7.81 2.70
C VAL A 150 26.63 6.75 1.76
N LYS A 151 25.35 6.90 1.44
CA LYS A 151 24.52 5.89 0.77
C LYS A 151 24.17 6.36 -0.63
N LYS A 152 24.05 5.43 -1.59
CA LYS A 152 23.68 5.74 -2.98
C LYS A 152 22.81 4.66 -3.62
N GLU A 153 22.06 5.02 -4.66
CA GLU A 153 21.28 4.09 -5.49
C GLU A 153 20.91 4.70 -6.86
N LEU A 154 20.50 3.84 -7.81
CA LEU A 154 20.01 4.23 -9.14
C LEU A 154 18.49 4.33 -9.14
N PHE A 155 17.98 5.49 -9.58
CA PHE A 155 16.55 5.76 -9.63
C PHE A 155 15.91 5.32 -10.95
N GLY A 156 14.69 4.76 -10.88
CA GLY A 156 13.84 4.53 -12.04
C GLY A 156 12.35 4.72 -11.73
N LEU A 157 11.65 5.45 -12.61
CA LEU A 157 10.20 5.63 -12.53
C LEU A 157 9.49 4.32 -12.91
N LYS A 158 8.85 3.67 -11.93
CA LYS A 158 8.09 2.43 -12.16
C LYS A 158 6.65 2.61 -11.69
N SER A 159 5.69 2.31 -12.56
CA SER A 159 4.26 2.33 -12.22
C SER A 159 3.94 1.46 -11.00
N THR A 160 3.02 1.93 -10.17
CA THR A 160 2.43 1.17 -9.06
C THR A 160 1.20 0.43 -9.57
N ARG A 161 1.12 -0.89 -9.42
CA ARG A 161 -0.14 -1.63 -9.63
C ARG A 161 -0.82 -1.94 -8.30
N SER A 162 -2.13 -1.81 -8.30
CA SER A 162 -2.98 -2.22 -7.17
C SER A 162 -3.33 -3.70 -7.25
N VAL A 163 -3.50 -4.33 -6.09
CA VAL A 163 -3.98 -5.71 -5.90
C VAL A 163 -5.14 -5.71 -4.91
N TRP A 164 -6.05 -6.67 -5.07
CA TRP A 164 -7.12 -6.91 -4.11
C TRP A 164 -6.68 -7.97 -3.09
N ARG A 165 -6.65 -7.61 -1.80
CA ARG A 165 -6.24 -8.53 -0.74
C ARG A 165 -7.04 -8.35 0.54
N LYS A 166 -7.00 -9.35 1.41
CA LYS A 166 -7.45 -9.24 2.81
C LYS A 166 -6.33 -8.64 3.67
N LYS A 167 -6.68 -8.24 4.91
CA LYS A 167 -5.70 -7.81 5.91
C LYS A 167 -4.75 -8.99 6.22
N LYS A 168 -3.45 -8.73 6.35
CA LYS A 168 -2.33 -9.70 6.57
C LYS A 168 -1.84 -10.51 5.35
N ASP A 169 -2.53 -10.52 4.21
CA ASP A 169 -2.06 -11.23 3.00
C ASP A 169 -1.02 -10.44 2.17
N GLU A 170 -0.18 -9.65 2.84
CA GLU A 170 0.71 -8.68 2.19
C GLU A 170 1.84 -9.31 1.38
N TYR A 171 2.45 -10.36 1.94
CA TYR A 171 3.62 -11.03 1.38
C TYR A 171 3.24 -12.29 0.60
N ASN A 172 1.94 -12.53 0.37
CA ASN A 172 1.51 -13.66 -0.45
C ASN A 172 2.06 -13.49 -1.88
N PRO A 173 2.70 -14.52 -2.47
CA PRO A 173 3.29 -14.46 -3.82
C PRO A 173 2.34 -13.96 -4.93
N LYS A 174 1.03 -14.16 -4.78
CA LYS A 174 0.03 -13.67 -5.76
C LYS A 174 -0.20 -12.15 -5.67
N ASN A 175 0.05 -11.57 -4.50
CA ASN A 175 -0.20 -10.16 -4.17
C ASN A 175 1.04 -9.27 -4.36
N ILE A 176 2.20 -9.87 -4.64
CA ILE A 176 3.45 -9.15 -4.95
C ILE A 176 3.60 -8.91 -6.45
N ILE A 177 4.36 -7.88 -6.79
CA ILE A 177 4.81 -7.63 -8.16
C ILE A 177 6.31 -7.93 -8.20
N PRO A 178 6.74 -8.95 -8.97
CA PRO A 178 8.16 -9.16 -9.20
C PRO A 178 8.71 -7.96 -9.97
N THR A 179 9.86 -7.46 -9.52
CA THR A 179 10.52 -6.32 -10.14
C THR A 179 11.30 -6.78 -11.38
N VAL A 180 10.68 -6.70 -12.56
CA VAL A 180 11.40 -6.78 -13.84
C VAL A 180 11.63 -5.38 -14.41
N LYS A 181 12.76 -5.18 -15.11
CA LYS A 181 13.11 -3.93 -15.79
C LYS A 181 12.32 -3.88 -17.11
N HIS A 182 11.34 -2.98 -17.24
CA HIS A 182 10.59 -2.77 -18.49
C HIS A 182 11.02 -1.45 -19.15
N GLY A 183 11.22 -1.50 -20.48
CA GLY A 183 11.74 -0.40 -21.31
C GLY A 183 10.68 0.62 -21.73
N GLY A 184 10.19 1.42 -20.79
CA GLY A 184 9.63 2.74 -21.08
C GLY A 184 10.68 3.78 -20.74
N GLY A 185 10.89 4.78 -21.60
CA GLY A 185 11.91 5.82 -21.41
C GLY A 185 11.96 6.31 -19.96
N SER A 186 13.06 6.02 -19.27
CA SER A 186 13.26 6.31 -17.85
C SER A 186 14.50 7.17 -17.71
N ILE A 187 14.39 8.29 -17.00
CA ILE A 187 15.58 9.00 -16.54
C ILE A 187 16.20 8.20 -15.41
N ILE A 188 17.50 7.94 -15.54
CA ILE A 188 18.30 7.30 -14.50
C ILE A 188 19.02 8.41 -13.75
N LEU A 189 18.76 8.50 -12.45
CA LEU A 189 19.46 9.41 -11.57
C LEU A 189 20.39 8.63 -10.65
N TRP A 190 21.59 9.17 -10.46
CA TRP A 190 22.50 8.85 -9.39
C TRP A 190 22.39 9.91 -8.32
N GLY A 191 22.27 9.51 -7.06
CA GLY A 191 22.31 10.43 -5.93
C GLY A 191 23.00 9.78 -4.75
N CYS A 192 23.51 10.61 -3.85
CA CYS A 192 24.00 10.15 -2.56
C CYS A 192 23.49 11.03 -1.42
N PHE A 193 23.43 10.50 -0.21
CA PHE A 193 23.07 11.27 0.99
C PHE A 193 23.73 10.68 2.24
N SER A 194 23.73 11.46 3.32
CA SER A 194 24.17 11.08 4.67
C SER A 194 23.20 11.64 5.71
N ALA A 195 23.41 11.36 6.99
CA ALA A 195 22.66 12.01 8.08
C ALA A 195 22.77 13.54 8.06
N LYS A 196 23.89 14.08 7.53
CA LYS A 196 24.11 15.53 7.38
C LYS A 196 23.36 16.17 6.21
N GLY A 197 22.63 15.37 5.42
CA GLY A 197 21.82 15.86 4.30
C GLY A 197 22.18 15.23 2.95
N THR A 198 21.62 15.82 1.90
CA THR A 198 21.71 15.32 0.53
C THR A 198 23.01 15.74 -0.15
N GLY A 199 23.67 14.79 -0.82
CA GLY A 199 24.76 15.05 -1.73
C GLY A 199 24.28 15.45 -3.12
N ARG A 200 25.19 15.42 -4.09
CA ARG A 200 24.91 15.74 -5.49
C ARG A 200 23.97 14.72 -6.12
N LEU A 201 23.05 15.22 -6.93
CA LEU A 201 22.17 14.45 -7.80
C LEU A 201 22.66 14.60 -9.24
N HIS A 202 22.91 13.49 -9.93
CA HIS A 202 23.50 13.45 -11.26
C HIS A 202 22.66 12.57 -12.20
N ARG A 203 22.32 13.10 -13.38
CA ARG A 203 21.61 12.35 -14.41
C ARG A 203 22.58 11.46 -15.17
N ILE A 204 22.23 10.20 -15.34
CA ILE A 204 22.98 9.27 -16.18
C ILE A 204 22.30 9.17 -17.55
N GLU A 205 23.08 9.44 -18.58
CA GLU A 205 22.66 9.29 -19.96
C GLU A 205 23.08 7.92 -20.50
N GLY A 206 22.13 7.16 -21.04
CA GLY A 206 22.39 5.82 -21.57
C GLY A 206 22.61 4.74 -20.51
N ARG A 207 23.29 3.66 -20.92
CA ARG A 207 23.56 2.50 -20.06
C ARG A 207 24.86 2.72 -19.29
N MET A 208 24.80 2.66 -17.96
CA MET A 208 26.00 2.77 -17.13
C MET A 208 26.89 1.54 -17.17
N ASP A 209 28.14 1.76 -17.56
CA ASP A 209 29.24 0.82 -17.44
C ASP A 209 30.11 1.12 -16.20
N GLU A 210 31.18 0.34 -16.03
CA GLU A 210 32.12 0.46 -14.92
C GLU A 210 33.01 1.71 -14.98
N ALA A 211 33.33 2.20 -16.18
CA ALA A 211 34.16 3.39 -16.36
C ALA A 211 33.38 4.65 -15.97
N MET A 212 32.19 4.81 -16.54
CA MET A 212 31.26 5.89 -16.20
C MET A 212 30.88 5.83 -14.72
N TYR A 213 30.73 4.64 -14.14
CA TYR A 213 30.48 4.53 -12.70
C TYR A 213 31.61 5.15 -11.85
N ARG A 214 32.88 4.85 -12.16
CA ARG A 214 34.03 5.44 -11.43
C ARG A 214 34.12 6.95 -11.62
N GLU A 215 33.82 7.43 -12.83
CA GLU A 215 33.75 8.85 -13.12
C GLU A 215 32.66 9.56 -12.30
N ILE A 216 31.46 8.97 -12.24
CA ILE A 216 30.36 9.49 -11.41
C ILE A 216 30.78 9.57 -9.94
N LEU A 217 31.48 8.56 -9.40
CA LEU A 217 32.01 8.63 -8.05
C LEU A 217 33.04 9.75 -7.88
N ALA A 218 33.97 9.90 -8.81
CA ALA A 218 34.99 10.94 -8.76
C ALA A 218 34.37 12.35 -8.77
N ASN A 219 33.42 12.58 -9.67
CA ASN A 219 32.85 13.89 -9.97
C ASN A 219 31.70 14.28 -9.04
N ASN A 220 31.01 13.30 -8.44
CA ASN A 220 29.83 13.56 -7.63
C ASN A 220 29.98 13.12 -6.17
N LEU A 221 30.52 11.93 -5.88
CA LEU A 221 30.65 11.44 -4.50
C LEU A 221 31.66 12.29 -3.72
N LEU A 222 32.91 12.37 -4.17
CA LEU A 222 33.96 13.06 -3.41
C LEU A 222 33.64 14.54 -3.16
N PRO A 223 33.09 15.31 -4.13
CA PRO A 223 32.63 16.67 -3.86
C PRO A 223 31.45 16.74 -2.88
N SER A 224 30.55 15.75 -2.89
CA SER A 224 29.43 15.69 -1.92
C SER A 224 29.92 15.48 -0.50
N ILE A 225 30.91 14.59 -0.29
CA ILE A 225 31.53 14.37 1.02
C ILE A 225 32.13 15.67 1.57
N ARG A 226 32.82 16.43 0.73
CA ARG A 226 33.40 17.73 1.10
C ARG A 226 32.33 18.77 1.42
N ALA A 227 31.30 18.88 0.58
CA ALA A 227 30.20 19.83 0.77
C ALA A 227 29.42 19.55 2.06
N LEU A 228 29.20 18.27 2.39
CA LEU A 228 28.52 17.82 3.61
C LEU A 228 29.42 17.90 4.86
N LYS A 229 30.70 18.31 4.72
CA LYS A 229 31.68 18.38 5.82
C LYS A 229 31.72 17.06 6.62
N MET A 230 31.79 15.94 5.92
CA MET A 230 31.89 14.61 6.55
C MET A 230 33.24 14.49 7.27
N GLY A 231 33.21 13.91 8.47
CA GLY A 231 34.42 13.68 9.27
C GLY A 231 35.32 12.60 8.67
N ARG A 232 36.49 12.41 9.29
CA ARG A 232 37.39 11.28 8.94
C ARG A 232 36.69 9.95 9.25
N GLY A 233 37.00 8.92 8.46
CA GLY A 233 36.48 7.57 8.69
C GLY A 233 35.04 7.33 8.20
N TRP A 234 34.52 8.18 7.31
CA TRP A 234 33.26 7.92 6.63
C TRP A 234 33.30 6.62 5.82
N VAL A 235 32.14 5.98 5.69
CA VAL A 235 31.98 4.67 5.03
C VAL A 235 31.04 4.85 3.83
N PHE A 236 31.41 4.26 2.71
CA PHE A 236 30.62 4.29 1.48
C PHE A 236 29.75 3.04 1.37
N GLN A 237 28.45 3.23 1.19
CA GLN A 237 27.51 2.13 0.94
C GLN A 237 27.09 2.11 -0.54
N HIS A 238 27.18 0.93 -1.14
CA HIS A 238 26.64 0.64 -2.47
C HIS A 238 26.17 -0.81 -2.61
N ASP A 239 25.31 -1.07 -3.59
CA ASP A 239 24.82 -2.40 -3.90
C ASP A 239 25.84 -3.23 -4.71
N ASN A 240 25.66 -4.56 -4.66
CA ASN A 240 26.52 -5.55 -5.30
C ASN A 240 26.26 -5.70 -6.82
N ASP A 241 25.92 -4.63 -7.52
CA ASP A 241 25.81 -4.65 -8.99
C ASP A 241 27.18 -5.08 -9.58
N PRO A 242 27.21 -5.94 -10.62
CA PRO A 242 28.46 -6.36 -11.25
C PRO A 242 29.45 -5.22 -11.55
N LYS A 243 28.97 -4.05 -11.98
CA LYS A 243 29.86 -2.90 -12.26
C LYS A 243 30.46 -2.25 -11.00
N HIS A 244 29.82 -2.42 -9.85
CA HIS A 244 30.32 -1.95 -8.56
C HIS A 244 31.34 -2.91 -7.96
N THR A 245 31.19 -4.20 -8.26
CA THR A 245 32.04 -5.28 -7.74
C THR A 245 33.15 -5.69 -8.70
N ALA A 246 33.18 -5.11 -9.92
CA ALA A 246 34.24 -5.28 -10.90
C ALA A 246 35.62 -4.97 -10.31
N ARG A 247 36.64 -5.71 -10.75
CA ARG A 247 38.02 -5.59 -10.26
C ARG A 247 38.51 -4.15 -10.35
N ALA A 248 38.31 -3.52 -11.51
CA ALA A 248 38.76 -2.17 -11.78
C ALA A 248 38.05 -1.10 -10.91
N THR A 249 36.83 -1.37 -10.44
CA THR A 249 36.11 -0.52 -9.48
C THR A 249 36.64 -0.71 -8.07
N LYS A 250 36.87 -1.95 -7.65
CA LYS A 250 37.46 -2.26 -6.33
C LYS A 250 38.86 -1.67 -6.16
N GLU A 251 39.72 -1.81 -7.17
CA GLU A 251 41.05 -1.21 -7.20
C GLU A 251 40.99 0.32 -7.11
N TRP A 252 40.04 0.96 -7.81
CA TRP A 252 39.84 2.40 -7.75
C TRP A 252 39.39 2.86 -6.35
N LEU A 253 38.45 2.15 -5.74
CA LEU A 253 37.98 2.44 -4.37
C LEU A 253 39.12 2.32 -3.35
N HIS A 254 39.94 1.26 -3.49
CA HIS A 254 41.13 1.05 -2.67
C HIS A 254 42.16 2.17 -2.86
N LYS A 255 42.48 2.54 -4.10
CA LYS A 255 43.41 3.63 -4.43
C LYS A 255 42.94 4.99 -3.90
N LYS A 256 41.61 5.19 -3.78
CA LYS A 256 41.02 6.40 -3.20
C LYS A 256 40.83 6.32 -1.68
N HIS A 257 41.29 5.23 -1.04
CA HIS A 257 41.16 4.97 0.39
C HIS A 257 39.71 5.04 0.90
N LEU A 258 38.76 4.57 0.08
CA LEU A 258 37.35 4.55 0.44
C LEU A 258 37.00 3.27 1.18
N LYS A 259 36.52 3.38 2.41
CA LYS A 259 35.95 2.26 3.16
C LYS A 259 34.58 1.93 2.59
N VAL A 260 34.33 0.66 2.24
CA VAL A 260 33.05 0.21 1.68
C VAL A 260 32.32 -0.63 2.72
N LEU A 261 31.04 -0.33 2.95
CA LEU A 261 30.19 -1.13 3.82
C LEU A 261 29.83 -2.45 3.11
N GLU A 262 29.99 -3.58 3.81
CA GLU A 262 29.51 -4.86 3.31
C GLU A 262 27.98 -4.80 3.15
N TRP A 263 27.46 -5.24 1.99
CA TRP A 263 26.04 -5.11 1.70
C TRP A 263 25.44 -6.45 1.26
N PRO A 264 24.30 -6.88 1.84
CA PRO A 264 23.63 -8.09 1.41
C PRO A 264 22.92 -7.87 0.06
N SER A 265 23.11 -8.79 -0.88
CA SER A 265 22.48 -8.75 -2.21
C SER A 265 20.94 -8.68 -2.14
N GLN A 266 20.34 -7.99 -3.11
CA GLN A 266 18.88 -7.81 -3.22
C GLN A 266 18.21 -7.20 -1.97
N SER A 267 18.86 -6.21 -1.36
CA SER A 267 18.37 -5.57 -0.12
C SER A 267 18.07 -4.08 -0.26
N PRO A 268 17.19 -3.67 -1.18
CA PRO A 268 16.83 -2.26 -1.32
C PRO A 268 16.11 -1.72 -0.08
N ASP A 269 15.39 -2.58 0.65
CA ASP A 269 14.65 -2.21 1.86
C ASP A 269 15.55 -1.85 3.05
N LEU A 270 16.80 -2.29 3.05
CA LEU A 270 17.79 -1.89 4.06
C LEU A 270 18.44 -0.54 3.71
N ASN A 271 18.26 -0.05 2.47
CA ASN A 271 18.88 1.19 2.01
C ASN A 271 17.94 2.38 2.22
N PRO A 272 18.18 3.27 3.21
CA PRO A 272 17.30 4.39 3.49
C PRO A 272 17.24 5.43 2.36
N ILE A 273 18.14 5.39 1.36
CA ILE A 273 17.99 6.26 0.18
C ILE A 273 16.70 5.94 -0.60
N GLU A 274 16.14 4.73 -0.46
CA GLU A 274 14.84 4.40 -1.06
C GLU A 274 13.70 5.24 -0.47
N ASN A 275 13.81 5.66 0.80
CA ASN A 275 12.85 6.58 1.41
C ASN A 275 12.97 7.97 0.76
N LEU A 276 14.21 8.46 0.57
CA LEU A 276 14.48 9.73 -0.11
C LEU A 276 13.94 9.71 -1.56
N TRP A 277 14.16 8.60 -2.27
CA TRP A 277 13.61 8.41 -3.62
C TRP A 277 12.09 8.33 -3.65
N ARG A 278 11.46 7.81 -2.60
CA ARG A 278 10.01 7.80 -2.48
C ARG A 278 9.48 9.22 -2.34
N GLU A 279 10.06 10.04 -1.47
CA GLU A 279 9.67 11.45 -1.33
C GLU A 279 9.86 12.21 -2.65
N LEU A 280 11.00 12.00 -3.32
CA LEU A 280 11.24 12.56 -4.64
C LEU A 280 10.13 12.19 -5.66
N LYS A 281 9.70 10.93 -5.69
CA LYS A 281 8.60 10.48 -6.58
C LYS A 281 7.29 11.19 -6.26
N VAL A 282 6.99 11.40 -4.98
CA VAL A 282 5.77 12.09 -4.55
C VAL A 282 5.80 13.55 -5.02
N CYS A 283 6.91 14.25 -4.78
CA CYS A 283 7.08 15.64 -5.22
C CYS A 283 7.00 15.78 -6.75
N ILE A 284 7.64 14.89 -7.50
CA ILE A 284 7.56 14.87 -8.97
C ILE A 284 6.12 14.63 -9.44
N ALA A 285 5.43 13.66 -8.83
CA ALA A 285 4.06 13.31 -9.21
C ALA A 285 3.07 14.46 -8.96
N GLN A 286 3.27 15.25 -7.89
CA GLN A 286 2.47 16.44 -7.61
C GLN A 286 2.67 17.53 -8.66
N ARG A 287 3.88 17.68 -9.21
CA ARG A 287 4.21 18.71 -10.21
C ARG A 287 3.74 18.37 -11.63
N GLN A 288 3.36 17.12 -11.89
CA GLN A 288 2.88 16.63 -13.20
C GLN A 288 3.69 17.18 -14.41
N PRO A 289 5.02 16.97 -14.45
CA PRO A 289 5.82 17.49 -15.55
C PRO A 289 5.35 16.89 -16.88
N PRO A 290 5.04 17.71 -17.89
CA PRO A 290 4.41 17.25 -19.13
C PRO A 290 5.40 16.56 -20.08
N ASN A 291 6.70 16.72 -19.89
CA ASN A 291 7.74 16.04 -20.66
C ASN A 291 9.03 15.84 -19.85
N LEU A 292 9.98 15.07 -20.40
CA LEU A 292 11.26 14.73 -19.77
C LEU A 292 12.14 15.97 -19.51
N LYS A 293 12.09 16.99 -20.38
CA LYS A 293 12.85 18.24 -20.22
C LYS A 293 12.33 19.09 -19.05
N ASP A 294 11.03 19.00 -18.74
CA ASP A 294 10.45 19.67 -17.58
C ASP A 294 10.73 18.92 -16.27
N LEU A 295 11.03 17.62 -16.34
CA LEU A 295 11.61 16.88 -15.21
C LEU A 295 13.04 17.34 -14.89
N GLU A 296 13.82 17.69 -15.92
CA GLU A 296 15.21 18.18 -15.80
C GLU A 296 15.30 19.57 -15.15
N LYS A 297 14.27 20.39 -15.28
CA LYS A 297 14.21 21.76 -14.72
C LYS A 297 13.76 21.83 -13.26
N ILE A 298 13.40 20.70 -12.65
CA ILE A 298 13.05 20.66 -11.22
C ILE A 298 14.35 20.94 -10.44
N PRO A 299 14.55 22.17 -9.91
CA PRO A 299 15.77 22.51 -9.21
C PRO A 299 15.87 21.61 -8.01
N SER A 300 17.07 21.08 -7.75
CA SER A 300 17.55 20.55 -6.46
C SER A 300 16.43 20.41 -5.44
N LEU A 301 15.81 19.23 -5.34
CA LEU A 301 14.90 18.99 -4.23
C LEU A 301 15.72 19.04 -2.96
N THR A 302 15.63 20.16 -2.26
CA THR A 302 15.81 20.22 -0.82
C THR A 302 14.74 19.30 -0.25
N VAL A 303 15.05 18.01 -0.15
CA VAL A 303 14.24 17.11 0.67
C VAL A 303 14.70 17.39 2.09
N GLU A 304 13.94 18.22 2.80
CA GLU A 304 14.05 18.31 4.26
C GLU A 304 13.62 16.94 4.82
N VAL A 305 14.61 16.09 5.08
CA VAL A 305 14.40 14.86 5.82
C VAL A 305 14.49 15.24 7.29
N TYR A 306 13.34 15.38 7.95
CA TYR A 306 13.26 15.27 9.40
C TYR A 306 13.50 13.79 9.72
N LEU A 307 14.66 13.48 10.30
CA LEU A 307 14.93 12.19 10.95
C LEU A 307 14.14 12.13 12.27
#